data_AF-A0A329LL02-F1
#
_entry.id   AF-A0A329LL02-F1
#
_cell.length_a   1.000
_cell.length_b   1.000
_cell.length_c   1.000
_cell.angle_alpha   90.00
_cell.angle_beta   90.00
_cell.angle_gamma   90.00
#
_symmetry.space_group_name_H-M   'P 1'
#
loop_
_entity.id
_entity.type
_entity.pdbx_description
1 polymer ?
#
loop_
_entity_poly.entity_id
_entity_poly.type
_entity_poly.pdbx_seq_one_letter_code
_entity_poly.pdbx_strand_id
1 'polypeptide(L)' 'MDGPVSVDMIVNGKKRTLYPEQLNGYLDIGILEGINAIIADTGYRFEVMVVDEMVFVTVLTEPERKKLKEERMLIFDELE' A
#
# COMPACT_ATOMS: atom_id res chain seq x y z
N MET A 1 5.81 12.92 21.92
CA MET A 1 6.36 13.47 20.67
C MET A 1 6.75 12.26 19.84
N ASP A 2 5.83 11.77 19.04
CA ASP A 2 6.16 10.74 18.05
C ASP A 2 7.00 11.43 16.97
N GLY A 3 8.28 11.04 16.90
CA GLY A 3 9.18 11.53 15.87
C GLY A 3 8.67 11.16 14.48
N PRO A 4 9.29 11.69 13.41
CA PRO A 4 8.92 11.33 12.05
C PRO A 4 8.96 9.81 11.89
N VAL A 5 7.86 9.22 11.46
CA VAL A 5 7.78 7.79 11.12
C VAL A 5 8.51 7.61 9.81
N SER A 6 9.39 6.60 9.74
CA SER A 6 10.09 6.23 8.53
C SER A 6 9.83 4.76 8.20
N VAL A 7 9.59 4.47 6.93
CA VAL A 7 9.49 3.11 6.41
C VAL A 7 10.81 2.75 5.75
N ASP A 8 11.57 1.88 6.41
CA ASP A 8 12.82 1.33 5.88
C ASP A 8 12.57 -0.03 5.24
N MET A 9 13.08 -0.22 4.02
CA MET A 9 12.93 -1.48 3.28
C MET A 9 14.20 -1.80 2.48
N ILE A 10 14.39 -3.09 2.20
CA ILE A 10 15.44 -3.58 1.30
C ILE A 10 14.75 -4.29 0.14
N VAL A 11 14.86 -3.72 -1.06
CA VAL A 11 14.28 -4.28 -2.28
C VAL A 11 15.40 -4.50 -3.27
N ASN A 12 15.54 -5.73 -3.79
CA ASN A 12 16.62 -6.13 -4.68
C ASN A 12 18.03 -5.77 -4.13
N GLY A 13 18.23 -5.96 -2.82
CA GLY A 13 19.48 -5.65 -2.13
C GLY A 13 19.77 -4.15 -1.95
N LYS A 14 18.87 -3.25 -2.38
CA LYS A 14 19.00 -1.80 -2.21
C LYS A 14 18.14 -1.32 -1.05
N LYS A 15 18.75 -0.61 -0.10
CA LYS A 15 18.01 0.06 0.97
C LYS A 15 17.22 1.24 0.38
N ARG A 16 15.95 1.34 0.75
CA ARG A 16 15.06 2.47 0.47
C ARG A 16 14.45 2.93 1.79
N THR A 17 14.26 4.23 1.91
CA THR A 17 13.60 4.85 3.06
C THR A 17 12.55 5.79 2.53
N LEU A 18 11.32 5.64 3.03
CA LEU A 18 10.23 6.55 2.75
C LEU A 18 9.78 7.23 4.05
N TYR A 19 9.28 8.45 3.92
CA TYR A 19 8.85 9.28 5.03
C TYR A 19 7.36 9.58 4.86
N PRO A 20 6.48 8.72 5.38
CA PRO A 20 5.04 8.95 5.32
C PRO A 20 4.65 10.22 6.05
N GLU A 21 3.66 10.91 5.49
CA GLU A 21 2.99 12.00 6.19
C GLU A 21 2.09 11.43 7.30
N GLN A 22 1.82 12.25 8.30
CA GLN A 22 0.82 11.95 9.31
C GLN A 22 -0.38 12.86 9.10
N LEU A 23 -1.55 12.26 8.91
CA LEU A 23 -2.82 12.96 8.77
C LEU A 23 -3.69 12.66 9.99
N ASN A 24 -4.03 13.69 10.78
CA ASN A 24 -4.90 13.58 11.95
C ASN A 24 -4.48 12.51 12.97
N GLY A 25 -3.16 12.28 13.13
CA GLY A 25 -2.61 11.28 14.05
C GLY A 25 -2.54 9.85 13.49
N TYR A 26 -2.88 9.67 12.21
CA TYR A 26 -2.74 8.41 11.48
C TYR A 26 -1.66 8.52 10.41
N LEU A 27 -1.12 7.38 10.00
CA LEU A 27 -0.24 7.29 8.84
C LEU A 27 -1.03 7.58 7.58
N ASP A 28 -0.53 8.46 6.72
CA ASP A 28 -1.10 8.63 5.39
C ASP A 28 -0.81 7.39 4.52
N ILE A 29 -1.87 6.81 3.96
CA ILE A 29 -1.80 5.64 3.07
C ILE A 29 -1.24 5.98 1.68
N GLY A 30 -1.12 7.25 1.31
CA GLY A 30 -0.46 7.68 0.07
C GLY A 30 0.98 7.16 -0.04
N ILE A 31 1.62 6.84 1.09
CA ILE A 31 2.94 6.17 1.11
C ILE A 31 2.98 4.86 0.30
N LEU A 32 1.84 4.16 0.20
CA LEU A 32 1.72 2.91 -0.53
C LEU A 32 1.96 3.09 -2.04
N GLU A 33 1.71 4.27 -2.60
CA GLU A 33 2.04 4.56 -4.01
C GLU A 33 3.56 4.50 -4.22
N GLY A 34 4.32 5.15 -3.33
CA GLY A 34 5.78 5.11 -3.35
C GLY A 34 6.33 3.70 -3.16
N ILE A 35 5.72 2.90 -2.28
CA ILE A 35 6.08 1.50 -2.10
C ILE A 35 5.81 0.69 -3.37
N ASN A 36 4.63 0.86 -3.97
CA ASN A 36 4.23 0.18 -5.20
C ASN A 36 5.17 0.50 -6.37
N ALA A 37 5.61 1.75 -6.50
CA ALA A 37 6.60 2.13 -7.50
C ALA A 37 7.96 1.44 -7.27
N ILE A 38 8.36 1.24 -6.01
CA ILE A 38 9.62 0.55 -5.67
C ILE A 38 9.55 -0.95 -5.96
N ILE A 39 8.41 -1.59 -5.71
CA ILE A 39 8.23 -3.05 -5.86
C ILE A 39 7.62 -3.45 -7.21
N ALA A 40 7.45 -2.53 -8.15
CA ALA A 40 6.73 -2.76 -9.40
C ALA A 40 7.28 -3.95 -10.22
N ASP A 41 8.58 -4.23 -10.11
CA ASP A 41 9.25 -5.34 -10.80
C ASP A 41 8.99 -6.73 -10.17
N THR A 42 8.45 -6.75 -8.95
CA THR A 42 8.13 -8.01 -8.23
C THR A 42 6.83 -8.66 -8.72
N GLY A 43 6.00 -7.92 -9.45
CA GLY A 43 4.65 -8.35 -9.85
C GLY A 43 3.60 -8.27 -8.74
N TYR A 44 3.99 -7.79 -7.55
CA TYR A 44 3.10 -7.53 -6.44
C TYR A 44 2.78 -6.04 -6.31
N ARG A 45 1.59 -5.74 -5.80
CA ARG A 45 1.12 -4.40 -5.49
C ARG A 45 0.33 -4.41 -4.19
N PHE A 46 0.54 -3.40 -3.36
CA PHE A 46 -0.36 -3.04 -2.27
C PHE A 46 -1.67 -2.49 -2.85
N GLU A 47 -2.77 -3.13 -2.47
CA GLU A 47 -4.14 -2.73 -2.78
C GLU A 47 -4.84 -2.28 -1.49
N VAL A 48 -5.67 -1.25 -1.61
CA VAL A 48 -6.42 -0.68 -0.49
C VAL A 48 -7.91 -0.90 -0.73
N MET A 49 -8.63 -1.13 0.36
CA MET A 49 -10.09 -1.15 0.36
C MET A 49 -10.58 -0.41 1.59
N VAL A 50 -11.50 0.52 1.37
CA VAL A 50 -12.20 1.23 2.43
C VAL A 50 -13.59 0.60 2.60
N VAL A 51 -13.87 0.13 3.81
CA VAL A 51 -15.20 -0.36 4.20
C VAL A 51 -15.64 0.42 5.43
N ASP A 52 -16.66 1.25 5.25
CA ASP A 52 -17.11 2.23 6.25
C ASP A 52 -15.94 3.14 6.70
N GLU A 53 -15.56 3.07 7.97
CA GLU A 53 -14.46 3.84 8.56
C GLU A 53 -13.14 3.03 8.67
N MET A 54 -13.10 1.83 8.10
CA MET A 54 -11.93 0.95 8.16
C MET A 54 -11.18 0.92 6.83
N VAL A 55 -9.87 1.10 6.92
CA VAL A 55 -8.94 0.93 5.80
C VAL A 55 -8.28 -0.44 5.90
N PHE A 56 -8.50 -1.28 4.87
CA PHE A 56 -7.83 -2.55 4.71
C PHE A 56 -6.73 -2.43 3.66
N VAL A 57 -5.55 -2.93 4.00
CA VAL A 57 -4.39 -2.97 3.10
C VAL A 57 -3.97 -4.42 2.91
N THR A 58 -3.79 -4.82 1.66
CA THR A 58 -3.34 -6.17 1.30
C THR A 58 -2.35 -6.11 0.14
N VAL A 59 -1.63 -7.20 -0.11
CA VAL A 59 -0.65 -7.31 -1.21
C VAL A 59 -1.11 -8.40 -2.15
N LEU A 60 -1.25 -8.05 -3.44
CA LEU A 60 -1.77 -8.95 -4.45
C LEU A 60 -0.95 -8.84 -5.73
N THR A 61 -0.90 -9.94 -6.47
CA THR A 61 -0.59 -9.93 -7.89
C THR A 61 -1.81 -9.48 -8.70
N GLU A 62 -1.60 -9.07 -9.95
CA GLU A 62 -2.70 -8.70 -10.85
C GLU A 62 -3.73 -9.84 -11.04
N PRO A 63 -3.33 -11.12 -11.24
CA PRO A 63 -4.29 -12.23 -11.32
C PRO A 63 -5.10 -12.44 -10.04
N GLU A 64 -4.47 -12.33 -8.86
CA GLU A 64 -5.16 -12.47 -7.58
C GLU A 64 -6.17 -11.33 -7.36
N ARG A 65 -5.77 -10.09 -7.66
CA ARG A 65 -6.66 -8.92 -7.63
C ARG A 65 -7.86 -9.13 -8.54
N LYS A 66 -7.64 -9.57 -9.78
CA LYS A 66 -8.71 -9.85 -10.74
C LYS A 66 -9.68 -10.91 -10.21
N LYS A 67 -9.14 -12.03 -9.70
CA LYS A 67 -9.93 -13.11 -9.11
C LYS A 67 -10.80 -12.61 -7.95
N LEU A 68 -10.25 -11.79 -7.07
CA LEU A 68 -11.00 -11.23 -5.95
C LEU A 68 -12.10 -10.24 -6.38
N LYS A 69 -11.84 -9.42 -7.41
CA LYS A 69 -12.88 -8.56 -8.01
C LYS A 69 -14.04 -9.38 -8.58
N GLU A 70 -13.73 -10.48 -9.26
CA GLU A 70 -14.73 -11.31 -9.95
C GLU A 70 -15.50 -12.24 -8.99
N GLU A 71 -14.81 -12.97 -8.11
CA GLU A 71 -15.42 -13.99 -7.26
C GLU A 71 -16.04 -13.44 -5.97
N ARG A 72 -15.49 -12.33 -5.48
CA ARG A 72 -15.85 -11.75 -4.17
C ARG A 72 -16.44 -10.35 -4.28
N MET A 73 -16.54 -9.80 -5.50
CA MET A 73 -17.05 -8.44 -5.75
C MET A 73 -16.32 -7.38 -4.93
N LEU A 74 -15.04 -7.60 -4.63
CA LEU A 74 -14.23 -6.65 -3.87
C LEU A 74 -13.90 -5.45 -4.75
N ILE A 75 -14.06 -4.25 -4.17
CA ILE A 75 -13.68 -2.98 -4.80
C ILE A 75 -12.41 -2.52 -4.10
N PHE A 76 -11.38 -2.21 -4.89
CA PHE A 76 -10.13 -1.65 -4.38
C PHE A 76 -10.07 -0.18 -4.78
N ASP A 77 -9.71 0.67 -3.83
CA ASP A 77 -9.57 2.10 -4.01
C ASP A 77 -8.28 2.42 -4.76
N GLU A 78 -8.32 3.50 -5.55
CA GLU A 78 -7.13 4.03 -6.17
C GLU A 78 -6.31 4.80 -5.12
N LEU A 79 -4.99 4.57 -5.14
CA LEU A 79 -4.06 5.37 -4.37
C LEU A 79 -3.85 6.65 -5.17
N GLU A 80 -4.34 7.79 -4.66
CA GLU A 80 -4.12 9.15 -5.17
C GLU A 80 -3.15 9.93 -4.26
#